data_AF-A0AA38G7M8-F1
#
_entry.id   AF-A0AA38G7M8-F1
#
_cell.length_a   1.000
_cell.length_b   1.000
_cell.length_c   1.000
_cell.angle_alpha   90.00
_cell.angle_beta   90.00
_cell.angle_gamma   90.00
#
_symmetry.space_group_name_H-M   'P 1'
#
loop_
_entity.id
_entity.type
_entity.pdbx_description
1 polymer ?
#
loop_
_entity_poly.entity_id
_entity_poly.type
_entity_poly.pdbx_seq_one_letter_code
_entity_poly.pdbx_strand_id
1 'polypeptide(L)'
;MEGGGMVEGFRAGKPNACRETVTARSFVNCQIEEPAEPTPWECEAYEQYVHLKELQKMWNCRVWPGWSNEALVKPALQALEMSFRFISSILCDPRAYIDKAEWTKRLESLTNGQIELVSIICEGDNEAPTIQLAVSTGVLGMGFAQEVWQRPGALPVVSRSSENSLLPRLAAWKRAEDTVARLRLSIECHMQRVPFTLGLGEPNLAGKAVLDYDNVCQPSNVYALKSSAHGNAEDTTLSTAHQIMEAWLHVADTLVGRIHESVACGDASAAARDSWTVERIWRLLTDANNLLLLMDPDDFLRLKQQLVTSASGLPAGAYCLRSRGLKHVTKDCKDLRHLVPKVVGVEADPKGGPRLQEAVMSIFHLHGRGGTPYDFGTVHLLQAFQAIEAAVKRFYFSYQQLVVVVMGSVEMKGSSYRGGAADALSHIYTEPPYFPSVDGAKTFLGDYWHYSHQDPVNLHPICTANSDASMT
;
A
#
# COMPACT_ATOMS: atom_id res chain seq x y z
N MET A 1 84.95 -6.46 -9.05
CA MET A 1 85.81 -7.32 -9.89
C MET A 1 84.93 -7.98 -10.93
N GLU A 2 85.40 -8.04 -12.16
CA GLU A 2 84.70 -8.63 -13.31
C GLU A 2 84.86 -10.16 -13.36
N GLY A 3 84.12 -10.81 -14.27
CA GLY A 3 84.33 -12.21 -14.70
C GLY A 3 83.13 -13.13 -14.39
N GLY A 4 82.54 -13.88 -15.33
CA GLY A 4 82.72 -13.93 -16.79
C GLY A 4 82.89 -15.36 -17.33
N GLY A 5 82.06 -15.76 -18.30
CA GLY A 5 82.14 -17.03 -19.04
C GLY A 5 81.55 -18.27 -18.33
N MET A 6 81.10 -19.34 -19.00
CA MET A 6 80.93 -19.71 -20.43
C MET A 6 79.81 -20.79 -20.53
N VAL A 7 78.92 -20.86 -21.54
CA VAL A 7 79.08 -21.41 -22.94
C VAL A 7 79.46 -22.91 -22.93
N GLU A 8 78.71 -23.89 -23.49
CA GLU A 8 77.46 -23.95 -24.30
C GLU A 8 76.75 -25.35 -24.10
N GLY A 9 75.72 -25.86 -24.79
CA GLY A 9 74.91 -25.40 -25.95
C GLY A 9 73.90 -26.44 -26.50
N PHE A 10 73.06 -26.02 -27.48
CA PHE A 10 72.41 -26.75 -28.61
C PHE A 10 71.83 -28.21 -28.44
N ARG A 11 70.67 -28.62 -28.99
CA ARG A 11 69.84 -28.25 -30.18
C ARG A 11 68.34 -28.51 -29.86
N ALA A 12 67.39 -27.61 -30.12
CA ALA A 12 66.71 -27.29 -31.41
C ALA A 12 65.44 -28.14 -31.72
N GLY A 13 64.27 -27.47 -31.80
CA GLY A 13 62.99 -28.07 -32.17
C GLY A 13 61.77 -27.15 -31.91
N LYS A 14 61.34 -26.40 -32.95
CA LYS A 14 60.05 -25.67 -33.07
C LYS A 14 59.37 -26.19 -34.37
N PRO A 15 58.06 -25.98 -34.66
CA PRO A 15 57.14 -24.99 -34.07
C PRO A 15 55.68 -25.45 -33.77
N ASN A 16 54.94 -24.54 -33.11
CA ASN A 16 53.51 -24.21 -33.22
C ASN A 16 52.45 -25.27 -33.60
N ALA A 17 51.46 -25.44 -32.71
CA ALA A 17 50.05 -25.39 -33.09
C ALA A 17 49.20 -24.86 -31.92
N CYS A 18 48.45 -23.78 -32.12
CA CYS A 18 47.46 -23.33 -31.14
C CYS A 18 46.29 -24.32 -31.11
N ARG A 19 45.84 -24.71 -29.92
CA ARG A 19 44.55 -25.38 -29.76
C ARG A 19 43.88 -24.87 -28.49
N GLU A 20 42.96 -23.94 -28.67
CA GLU A 20 42.10 -23.46 -27.59
C GLU A 20 41.20 -24.60 -27.14
N THR A 21 41.30 -24.99 -25.88
CA THR A 21 40.29 -25.78 -25.19
C THR A 21 39.65 -24.88 -24.14
N VAL A 22 38.51 -24.29 -24.49
CA VAL A 22 37.64 -23.56 -23.56
C VAL A 22 37.14 -24.56 -22.53
N THR A 23 37.80 -24.61 -21.37
CA THR A 23 37.32 -25.38 -20.23
C THR A 23 36.18 -24.61 -19.58
N ALA A 24 35.00 -25.22 -19.56
CA ALA A 24 33.83 -24.67 -18.90
C ALA A 24 34.15 -24.41 -17.42
N ARG A 25 34.26 -23.13 -17.04
CA ARG A 25 34.25 -22.75 -15.62
C ARG A 25 32.84 -22.98 -15.09
N SER A 26 32.74 -23.86 -14.11
CA SER A 26 31.54 -24.01 -13.30
C SER A 26 31.12 -22.65 -12.76
N PHE A 27 29.83 -22.32 -12.92
CA PHE A 27 29.24 -21.24 -12.14
C PHE A 27 29.37 -21.63 -10.66
N VAL A 28 30.15 -20.86 -9.91
CA VAL A 28 30.21 -21.00 -8.46
C VAL A 28 28.81 -20.69 -7.94
N ASN A 29 28.23 -21.67 -7.27
CA ASN A 29 26.89 -21.59 -6.71
C ASN A 29 26.91 -20.57 -5.56
N CYS A 30 26.71 -19.29 -5.89
CA CYS A 30 26.58 -18.24 -4.91
C CYS A 30 25.20 -18.41 -4.26
N GLN A 31 25.16 -19.19 -3.19
CA GLN A 31 24.04 -19.19 -2.28
C GLN A 31 23.96 -17.79 -1.69
N ILE A 32 23.05 -16.99 -2.23
CA ILE A 32 22.61 -15.73 -1.63
C ILE A 32 22.02 -16.15 -0.28
N GLU A 33 22.69 -15.78 0.82
CA GLU A 33 22.12 -15.98 2.15
C GLU A 33 20.81 -15.21 2.21
N GLU A 34 19.71 -15.91 2.55
CA GLU A 34 18.41 -15.27 2.70
C GLU A 34 18.53 -14.17 3.77
N PRO A 35 17.93 -12.98 3.54
CA PRO A 35 18.01 -11.89 4.49
C PRO A 35 17.44 -12.32 5.84
N ALA A 36 18.05 -11.88 6.95
CA ALA A 36 17.63 -12.33 8.27
C ALA A 36 16.19 -11.89 8.57
N GLU A 37 15.24 -12.82 8.45
CA GLU A 37 13.85 -12.55 8.79
C GLU A 37 13.72 -12.21 10.29
N PRO A 38 12.92 -11.19 10.66
CA PRO A 38 12.66 -10.95 12.07
C PRO A 38 11.92 -12.14 12.66
N THR A 39 12.45 -12.58 13.80
CA THR A 39 12.03 -13.80 14.50
C THR A 39 10.59 -13.70 15.01
N PRO A 40 9.93 -14.82 15.36
CA PRO A 40 8.53 -14.79 15.79
C PRO A 40 8.26 -13.91 17.01
N TRP A 41 9.21 -13.83 17.95
CA TRP A 41 9.11 -13.01 19.16
C TRP A 41 9.26 -11.51 18.87
N GLU A 42 10.10 -11.12 17.90
CA GLU A 42 10.23 -9.74 17.45
C GLU A 42 8.94 -9.22 16.80
N CYS A 43 8.29 -10.09 16.02
CA CYS A 43 7.01 -9.78 15.42
C CYS A 43 5.93 -9.61 16.51
N GLU A 44 5.88 -10.51 17.50
CA GLU A 44 4.91 -10.38 18.60
C GLU A 44 5.16 -9.16 19.49
N ALA A 45 6.41 -8.83 19.80
CA ALA A 45 6.76 -7.61 20.55
C ALA A 45 6.30 -6.35 19.80
N TYR A 46 6.46 -6.31 18.47
CA TYR A 46 5.95 -5.24 17.62
C TYR A 46 4.41 -5.17 17.62
N GLU A 47 3.72 -6.30 17.47
CA GLU A 47 2.26 -6.39 17.48
C GLU A 47 1.68 -5.93 18.84
N GLN A 48 2.33 -6.26 19.95
CA GLN A 48 1.97 -5.77 21.28
C GLN A 48 2.20 -4.26 21.43
N TYR A 49 3.34 -3.75 20.93
CA TYR A 49 3.69 -2.33 20.97
C TYR A 49 2.66 -1.42 20.27
N VAL A 50 2.09 -1.87 19.15
CA VAL A 50 1.06 -1.11 18.41
C VAL A 50 -0.39 -1.45 18.81
N HIS A 51 -0.60 -2.33 19.80
CA HIS A 51 -1.91 -2.85 20.21
C HIS A 51 -2.68 -3.55 19.06
N LEU A 52 -1.97 -4.32 18.22
CA LEU A 52 -2.55 -4.92 17.01
C LEU A 52 -3.63 -5.95 17.33
N LYS A 53 -3.50 -6.72 18.41
CA LYS A 53 -4.47 -7.76 18.79
C LYS A 53 -5.82 -7.13 19.18
N GLU A 54 -5.79 -5.98 19.85
CA GLU A 54 -6.96 -5.19 20.22
C GLU A 54 -7.61 -4.53 18.99
N LEU A 55 -6.79 -3.97 18.09
CA LEU A 55 -7.23 -3.40 16.81
C LEU A 55 -7.92 -4.45 15.92
N GLN A 56 -7.25 -5.57 15.65
CA GLN A 56 -7.80 -6.67 14.87
C GLN A 56 -9.10 -7.23 15.46
N LYS A 57 -9.23 -7.27 16.79
CA LYS A 57 -10.48 -7.68 17.44
C LYS A 57 -11.64 -6.73 17.12
N MET A 58 -11.40 -5.43 16.96
CA MET A 58 -12.42 -4.47 16.53
C MET A 58 -12.75 -4.59 15.05
N TRP A 59 -11.75 -4.78 14.19
CA TRP A 59 -11.93 -4.90 12.73
C TRP A 59 -12.69 -6.18 12.35
N ASN A 60 -12.33 -7.31 12.96
CA ASN A 60 -12.97 -8.60 12.72
C ASN A 60 -14.37 -8.74 13.34
N CYS A 61 -14.76 -7.82 14.23
CA CYS A 61 -16.10 -7.80 14.81
C CYS A 61 -17.10 -7.17 13.84
N ARG A 62 -17.81 -8.01 13.07
CA ARG A 62 -18.92 -7.59 12.20
C ARG A 62 -20.15 -7.22 13.05
N VAL A 63 -20.58 -5.97 12.97
CA VAL A 63 -21.76 -5.42 13.66
C VAL A 63 -22.92 -5.21 12.68
N TRP A 64 -22.63 -4.97 11.40
CA TRP A 64 -23.63 -4.80 10.34
C TRP A 64 -23.50 -5.92 9.31
N PRO A 65 -24.13 -7.09 9.52
CA PRO A 65 -23.99 -8.24 8.62
C PRO A 65 -24.52 -7.99 7.20
N GLY A 66 -25.36 -6.97 7.02
CA GLY A 66 -25.83 -6.51 5.70
C GLY A 66 -24.96 -5.44 5.04
N TRP A 67 -23.84 -5.04 5.65
CA TRP A 67 -22.91 -4.05 5.08
C TRP A 67 -21.61 -4.73 4.66
N SER A 68 -21.55 -5.07 3.38
CA SER A 68 -20.41 -5.78 2.76
C SER A 68 -19.06 -5.11 3.07
N ASN A 69 -18.98 -3.80 2.88
CA ASN A 69 -17.79 -2.96 3.06
C ASN A 69 -17.38 -2.69 4.53
N GLU A 70 -18.09 -3.22 5.55
CA GLU A 70 -17.78 -2.93 6.97
C GLU A 70 -16.29 -3.17 7.32
N ALA A 71 -15.71 -4.28 6.85
CA ALA A 71 -14.30 -4.63 7.11
C ALA A 71 -13.28 -3.74 6.37
N LEU A 72 -13.69 -2.97 5.37
CA LEU A 72 -12.86 -1.97 4.71
C LEU A 72 -13.01 -0.61 5.38
N VAL A 73 -14.25 -0.19 5.61
CA VAL A 73 -14.56 1.17 6.08
C VAL A 73 -14.22 1.33 7.56
N LYS A 74 -14.53 0.35 8.43
CA LYS A 74 -14.24 0.44 9.87
C LYS A 74 -12.75 0.71 10.18
N PRO A 75 -11.77 -0.10 9.73
CA PRO A 75 -10.35 0.18 9.95
C PRO A 75 -9.89 1.49 9.29
N ALA A 76 -10.39 1.83 8.10
CA ALA A 76 -10.06 3.10 7.43
C ALA A 76 -10.52 4.33 8.22
N LEU A 77 -11.71 4.30 8.83
CA LEU A 77 -12.19 5.37 9.71
C LEU A 77 -11.41 5.41 11.03
N GLN A 78 -11.03 4.26 11.58
CA GLN A 78 -10.18 4.22 12.77
C GLN A 78 -8.78 4.78 12.50
N ALA A 79 -8.24 4.60 11.30
CA ALA A 79 -7.00 5.25 10.86
C ALA A 79 -7.12 6.78 10.77
N LEU A 80 -8.26 7.30 10.28
CA LEU A 80 -8.56 8.73 10.33
C LEU A 80 -8.57 9.26 11.78
N GLU A 81 -9.19 8.54 12.72
CA GLU A 81 -9.16 8.93 14.14
C GLU A 81 -7.76 8.87 14.77
N MET A 82 -6.92 7.93 14.36
CA MET A 82 -5.50 7.92 14.72
C MET A 82 -4.78 9.15 14.17
N SER A 83 -5.06 9.58 12.93
CA SER A 83 -4.50 10.80 12.36
C SER A 83 -5.01 12.09 13.02
N PHE A 84 -6.29 12.20 13.38
CA PHE A 84 -6.79 13.34 14.16
C PHE A 84 -6.11 13.39 15.54
N ARG A 85 -5.93 12.23 16.20
CA ARG A 85 -5.15 12.11 17.45
C ARG A 85 -3.69 12.51 17.26
N PHE A 86 -3.08 12.17 16.13
CA PHE A 86 -1.70 12.55 15.79
C PHE A 86 -1.57 14.08 15.62
N ILE A 87 -2.47 14.71 14.86
CA ILE A 87 -2.56 16.18 14.72
C ILE A 87 -2.71 16.83 16.11
N SER A 88 -3.63 16.33 16.93
CA SER A 88 -3.80 16.82 18.30
C SER A 88 -2.53 16.68 19.15
N SER A 89 -1.76 15.61 18.97
CA SER A 89 -0.53 15.35 19.74
C SER A 89 0.57 16.34 19.36
N ILE A 90 0.84 16.53 18.06
CA ILE A 90 1.83 17.51 17.57
C ILE A 90 1.46 18.94 17.99
N LEU A 91 0.20 19.34 17.86
CA LEU A 91 -0.25 20.68 18.26
C LEU A 91 -0.13 20.91 19.77
N CYS A 92 -0.17 19.84 20.58
CA CYS A 92 0.02 19.85 22.03
C CYS A 92 1.47 19.68 22.49
N ASP A 93 2.38 19.23 21.64
CA ASP A 93 3.75 18.87 22.05
C ASP A 93 4.46 20.09 22.69
N PRO A 94 5.03 19.96 23.90
CA PRO A 94 5.67 21.08 24.60
C PRO A 94 7.03 21.48 24.01
N ARG A 95 7.65 20.66 23.15
CA ARG A 95 9.00 20.89 22.62
C ARG A 95 9.00 22.07 21.65
N ALA A 96 9.96 22.96 21.83
CA ALA A 96 10.06 24.21 21.06
C ALA A 96 10.83 24.06 19.72
N TYR A 97 11.63 23.00 19.58
CA TYR A 97 12.49 22.76 18.40
C TYR A 97 11.81 21.97 17.28
N ILE A 98 10.66 21.35 17.52
CA ILE A 98 9.95 20.58 16.49
C ILE A 98 9.28 21.52 15.48
N ASP A 99 9.36 21.21 14.19
CA ASP A 99 8.65 21.97 13.15
C ASP A 99 7.17 21.56 13.11
N LYS A 100 6.39 22.15 14.02
CA LYS A 100 4.93 21.93 14.08
C LYS A 100 4.21 22.30 12.78
N ALA A 101 4.76 23.24 12.00
CA ALA A 101 4.13 23.68 10.76
C ALA A 101 4.29 22.61 9.67
N GLU A 102 5.49 22.06 9.49
CA GLU A 102 5.76 20.97 8.55
C GLU A 102 5.06 19.66 8.99
N TRP A 103 5.11 19.31 10.28
CA TRP A 103 4.33 18.19 10.82
C TRP A 103 2.83 18.32 10.50
N THR A 104 2.25 19.50 10.75
CA THR A 104 0.82 19.74 10.49
C THR A 104 0.49 19.62 9.00
N LYS A 105 1.33 20.15 8.10
CA LYS A 105 1.14 20.02 6.64
C LYS A 105 1.17 18.56 6.19
N ARG A 106 2.14 17.76 6.64
CA ARG A 106 2.24 16.35 6.23
C ARG A 106 1.10 15.51 6.81
N LEU A 107 0.72 15.77 8.07
CA LEU A 107 -0.44 15.12 8.68
C LEU A 107 -1.75 15.49 7.96
N GLU A 108 -1.93 16.74 7.56
CA GLU A 108 -3.07 17.18 6.76
C GLU A 108 -3.10 16.48 5.40
N SER A 109 -1.95 16.39 4.71
CA SER A 109 -1.80 15.67 3.43
C SER A 109 -2.12 14.17 3.57
N LEU A 110 -1.59 13.50 4.60
CA LEU A 110 -1.88 12.10 4.89
C LEU A 110 -3.37 11.88 5.20
N THR A 111 -3.97 12.77 5.98
CA THR A 111 -5.40 12.69 6.34
C THR A 111 -6.27 12.93 5.12
N ASN A 112 -5.91 13.86 4.22
CA ASN A 112 -6.59 14.06 2.94
C ASN A 112 -6.51 12.81 2.04
N GLY A 113 -5.35 12.14 1.97
CA GLY A 113 -5.21 10.88 1.23
C GLY A 113 -6.06 9.73 1.81
N GLN A 114 -6.24 9.70 3.13
CA GLN A 114 -7.16 8.77 3.78
C GLN A 114 -8.63 9.08 3.49
N ILE A 115 -9.02 10.36 3.51
CA ILE A 115 -10.37 10.80 3.14
C ILE A 115 -10.67 10.43 1.68
N GLU A 116 -9.73 10.64 0.76
CA GLU A 116 -9.84 10.20 -0.64
C GLU A 116 -10.07 8.68 -0.73
N LEU A 117 -9.23 7.87 -0.09
CA LEU A 117 -9.35 6.41 -0.08
C LEU A 117 -10.68 5.92 0.52
N VAL A 118 -11.13 6.51 1.64
CA VAL A 118 -12.44 6.23 2.23
C VAL A 118 -13.56 6.53 1.23
N SER A 119 -13.47 7.66 0.51
CA SER A 119 -14.49 8.02 -0.50
C SER A 119 -14.55 7.04 -1.67
N ILE A 120 -13.40 6.51 -2.12
CA ILE A 120 -13.30 5.49 -3.18
C ILE A 120 -13.93 4.16 -2.72
N ILE A 121 -13.61 3.72 -1.49
CA ILE A 121 -14.17 2.49 -0.91
C ILE A 121 -15.70 2.58 -0.75
N CYS A 122 -16.22 3.78 -0.44
CA CYS A 122 -17.65 4.03 -0.27
C CYS A 122 -18.40 4.46 -1.55
N GLU A 123 -17.73 4.55 -2.72
CA GLU A 123 -18.36 5.02 -3.96
C GLU A 123 -19.43 4.01 -4.42
N GLY A 124 -20.71 4.40 -4.35
CA GLY A 124 -21.85 3.53 -4.65
C GLY A 124 -22.35 2.66 -3.48
N ASP A 125 -21.81 2.82 -2.26
CA ASP A 125 -22.20 2.04 -1.08
C ASP A 125 -23.52 2.55 -0.47
N ASN A 126 -24.62 1.88 -0.81
CA ASN A 126 -25.95 2.17 -0.29
C ASN A 126 -26.34 1.32 0.94
N GLU A 127 -25.44 0.46 1.42
CA GLU A 127 -25.68 -0.46 2.55
C GLU A 127 -25.19 0.11 3.89
N ALA A 128 -24.37 1.16 3.84
CA ALA A 128 -23.78 1.78 5.03
C ALA A 128 -24.82 2.28 6.06
N PRO A 129 -24.58 2.06 7.37
CA PRO A 129 -25.48 2.51 8.43
C PRO A 129 -25.50 4.04 8.51
N THR A 130 -26.61 4.65 8.09
CA THR A 130 -26.76 6.10 8.04
C THR A 130 -27.92 6.60 8.89
N ILE A 131 -27.75 7.79 9.45
CA ILE A 131 -28.74 8.54 10.20
C ILE A 131 -29.35 9.57 9.23
N GLN A 132 -30.68 9.59 9.13
CA GLN A 132 -31.39 10.59 8.34
C GLN A 132 -31.28 11.97 9.01
N LEU A 133 -31.10 13.01 8.19
CA LEU A 133 -31.07 14.38 8.65
C LEU A 133 -32.43 14.78 9.24
N ALA A 134 -32.43 15.36 10.45
CA ALA A 134 -33.64 15.87 11.07
C ALA A 134 -34.01 17.24 10.47
N VAL A 135 -35.28 17.41 10.14
CA VAL A 135 -35.87 18.72 9.80
C VAL A 135 -35.99 19.52 11.10
N SER A 136 -35.29 20.64 11.19
CA SER A 136 -35.32 21.47 12.41
C SER A 136 -36.60 22.28 12.49
N THR A 137 -37.33 22.14 13.59
CA THR A 137 -38.51 22.96 13.90
C THR A 137 -38.15 24.32 14.54
N GLY A 138 -36.95 24.84 14.27
CA GLY A 138 -36.55 26.20 14.65
C GLY A 138 -36.13 26.39 16.11
N VAL A 139 -35.91 25.31 16.87
CA VAL A 139 -35.40 25.39 18.25
C VAL A 139 -33.94 24.94 18.27
N LEU A 140 -33.03 25.89 18.40
CA LEU A 140 -31.59 25.62 18.58
C LEU A 140 -31.36 25.00 19.97
N GLY A 141 -31.16 23.68 20.01
CA GLY A 141 -30.65 23.00 21.20
C GLY A 141 -29.21 23.42 21.49
N MET A 142 -28.88 23.66 22.76
CA MET A 142 -27.49 23.95 23.18
C MET A 142 -26.63 22.67 23.12
N GLY A 143 -26.12 22.34 21.93
CA GLY A 143 -25.12 21.29 21.74
C GLY A 143 -24.88 20.98 20.26
N PHE A 144 -23.63 21.21 19.80
CA PHE A 144 -22.96 20.73 18.57
C PHE A 144 -23.70 20.67 17.22
N ALA A 145 -24.94 21.15 17.14
CA ALA A 145 -25.73 21.24 15.92
C ALA A 145 -25.20 22.37 15.02
N GLN A 146 -24.51 22.00 13.95
CA GLN A 146 -24.11 22.93 12.90
C GLN A 146 -25.31 23.12 11.95
N GLU A 147 -25.82 24.36 11.84
CA GLU A 147 -26.92 24.67 10.93
C GLU A 147 -26.52 24.34 9.48
N VAL A 148 -27.29 23.48 8.81
CA VAL A 148 -27.08 23.20 7.39
C VAL A 148 -27.88 24.22 6.59
N TRP A 149 -27.17 24.82 5.63
CA TRP A 149 -27.60 25.85 4.71
C TRP A 149 -29.09 25.83 4.34
N GLN A 150 -29.77 26.95 4.59
CA GLN A 150 -31.11 27.19 4.06
C GLN A 150 -31.02 27.35 2.53
N ARG A 151 -31.60 26.40 1.77
CA ARG A 151 -32.02 26.72 0.40
C ARG A 151 -33.18 27.73 0.49
N PRO A 152 -33.21 28.80 -0.33
CA PRO A 152 -34.34 29.73 -0.34
C PRO A 152 -35.67 28.97 -0.57
N GLY A 153 -36.55 28.99 0.42
CA GLY A 153 -37.83 28.27 0.41
C GLY A 153 -37.83 26.85 1.00
N ALA A 154 -36.73 26.37 1.56
CA ALA A 154 -36.65 25.08 2.27
C ALA A 154 -36.55 25.26 3.80
N LEU A 155 -37.01 24.25 4.55
CA LEU A 155 -36.82 24.20 6.00
C LEU A 155 -35.34 23.99 6.37
N PRO A 156 -34.85 24.57 7.48
CA PRO A 156 -33.48 24.36 7.94
C PRO A 156 -33.28 22.89 8.33
N VAL A 157 -32.18 22.33 7.85
CA VAL A 157 -31.78 20.94 8.13
C VAL A 157 -30.62 20.99 9.12
N VAL A 158 -30.53 20.01 10.02
CA VAL A 158 -29.40 19.92 10.97
C VAL A 158 -28.61 18.65 10.68
N SER A 159 -27.32 18.82 10.38
CA SER A 159 -26.37 17.71 10.28
C SER A 159 -25.91 17.34 11.68
N ARG A 160 -26.07 16.07 12.05
CA ARG A 160 -25.52 15.55 13.30
C ARG A 160 -24.02 15.32 13.10
N SER A 161 -23.18 16.08 13.78
CA SER A 161 -21.76 15.72 13.90
C SER A 161 -21.58 14.60 14.92
N SER A 162 -20.58 13.75 14.69
CA SER A 162 -20.05 12.79 15.67
C SER A 162 -19.72 13.49 16.99
N GLU A 163 -20.12 12.87 18.09
CA GLU A 163 -19.91 13.37 19.45
C GLU A 163 -18.56 12.90 20.01
N ASN A 164 -18.07 11.75 19.56
CA ASN A 164 -16.84 11.15 20.06
C ASN A 164 -15.60 11.47 19.20
N SER A 165 -15.75 11.73 17.90
CA SER A 165 -14.66 12.06 16.98
C SER A 165 -13.85 13.27 17.44
N LEU A 166 -12.55 13.25 17.16
CA LEU A 166 -11.66 14.32 17.56
C LEU A 166 -11.69 15.51 16.58
N LEU A 167 -12.06 15.31 15.30
CA LEU A 167 -12.09 16.40 14.32
C LEU A 167 -13.12 17.51 14.67
N PRO A 168 -14.39 17.20 15.04
CA PRO A 168 -15.32 18.21 15.54
C PRO A 168 -14.82 18.93 16.80
N ARG A 169 -14.10 18.21 17.68
CA ARG A 169 -13.59 18.74 18.96
C ARG A 169 -12.39 19.65 18.77
N LEU A 170 -11.53 19.35 17.79
CA LEU A 170 -10.41 20.22 17.39
C LEU A 170 -10.89 21.54 16.78
N ALA A 171 -12.10 21.61 16.22
CA ALA A 171 -12.67 22.86 15.69
C ALA A 171 -12.79 23.97 16.77
N ALA A 172 -12.90 23.61 18.05
CA ALA A 172 -12.93 24.57 19.16
C ALA A 172 -11.53 25.13 19.52
N TRP A 173 -10.46 24.63 18.90
CA TRP A 173 -9.08 25.05 19.20
C TRP A 173 -8.56 26.02 18.15
N LYS A 174 -8.32 27.27 18.54
CA LYS A 174 -7.75 28.32 17.65
C LYS A 174 -6.46 27.91 16.93
N ARG A 175 -5.63 27.05 17.55
CA ARG A 175 -4.39 26.52 16.95
C ARG A 175 -4.60 25.44 15.88
N ALA A 176 -5.81 24.90 15.76
CA ALA A 176 -6.19 23.84 14.82
C ALA A 176 -7.21 24.33 13.77
N GLU A 177 -7.79 25.52 13.96
CA GLU A 177 -8.86 26.12 13.15
C GLU A 177 -8.65 25.95 11.63
N ASP A 178 -7.50 26.41 11.14
CA ASP A 178 -7.06 26.32 9.74
C ASP A 178 -7.05 24.88 9.19
N THR A 179 -6.43 23.94 9.93
CA THR A 179 -6.30 22.53 9.53
C THR A 179 -7.66 21.83 9.58
N VAL A 180 -8.46 22.08 10.61
CA VAL A 180 -9.80 21.50 10.74
C VAL A 180 -10.72 22.01 9.63
N ALA A 181 -10.64 23.29 9.28
CA ALA A 181 -11.39 23.86 8.16
C ALA A 181 -11.01 23.21 6.82
N ARG A 182 -9.72 23.03 6.54
CA ARG A 182 -9.26 22.35 5.31
C ARG A 182 -9.65 20.87 5.27
N LEU A 183 -9.56 20.15 6.38
CA LEU A 183 -10.00 18.75 6.46
C LEU A 183 -11.53 18.60 6.27
N ARG A 184 -12.34 19.50 6.84
CA ARG A 184 -13.79 19.52 6.61
C ARG A 184 -14.17 19.79 5.15
N LEU A 185 -13.45 20.69 4.48
CA LEU A 185 -13.62 20.93 3.04
C LEU A 185 -13.11 19.75 2.18
N SER A 186 -12.05 19.06 2.61
CA SER A 186 -11.59 17.82 1.99
C SER A 186 -12.67 16.73 2.03
N ILE A 187 -13.31 16.53 3.19
CA ILE A 187 -14.44 15.59 3.34
C ILE A 187 -15.59 15.99 2.40
N GLU A 188 -16.01 17.26 2.40
CA GLU A 188 -17.06 17.75 1.49
C GLU A 188 -16.74 17.45 0.02
N CYS A 189 -15.49 17.68 -0.42
CA CYS A 189 -15.06 17.49 -1.80
C CYS A 189 -14.95 16.02 -2.22
N HIS A 190 -14.31 15.17 -1.41
CA HIS A 190 -14.12 13.75 -1.75
C HIS A 190 -15.42 12.95 -1.62
N MET A 191 -16.22 13.22 -0.60
CA MET A 191 -17.50 12.53 -0.38
C MET A 191 -18.58 12.93 -1.41
N GLN A 192 -18.31 13.79 -2.40
CA GLN A 192 -19.30 14.23 -3.40
C GLN A 192 -19.94 13.08 -4.19
N ARG A 193 -19.22 11.97 -4.41
CA ARG A 193 -19.73 10.80 -5.16
C ARG A 193 -20.34 9.70 -4.29
N VAL A 194 -20.07 9.72 -2.99
CA VAL A 194 -20.61 8.77 -2.00
C VAL A 194 -22.09 9.13 -1.72
N PRO A 195 -23.01 8.17 -1.55
CA PRO A 195 -24.41 8.49 -1.25
C PRO A 195 -24.64 9.13 0.13
N PHE A 196 -23.68 9.04 1.03
CA PHE A 196 -23.66 9.64 2.37
C PHE A 196 -22.43 10.54 2.60
N THR A 197 -22.39 11.23 3.74
CA THR A 197 -21.23 11.97 4.24
C THR A 197 -20.78 11.46 5.62
N LEU A 198 -19.56 11.80 6.07
CA LEU A 198 -18.95 11.19 7.26
C LEU A 198 -19.49 11.70 8.61
N GLY A 199 -20.06 12.91 8.68
CA GLY A 199 -20.59 13.47 9.92
C GLY A 199 -19.51 14.03 10.86
N LEU A 200 -18.42 14.58 10.33
CA LEU A 200 -17.29 15.11 11.09
C LEU A 200 -17.26 16.66 11.16
N GLY A 201 -18.39 17.29 10.85
CA GLY A 201 -18.59 18.74 10.85
C GLY A 201 -18.28 19.41 9.51
N GLU A 202 -18.18 18.64 8.43
CA GLU A 202 -18.24 19.14 7.07
C GLU A 202 -19.60 19.82 6.77
N PRO A 203 -19.68 20.75 5.80
CA PRO A 203 -20.89 21.52 5.53
C PRO A 203 -22.09 20.71 5.03
N ASN A 204 -21.87 19.57 4.37
CA ASN A 204 -22.86 18.72 3.70
C ASN A 204 -23.77 19.53 2.75
N LEU A 205 -23.19 20.22 1.76
CA LEU A 205 -23.92 21.14 0.87
C LEU A 205 -24.98 20.42 0.01
N ALA A 206 -24.78 19.12 -0.22
CA ALA A 206 -25.72 18.28 -0.94
C ALA A 206 -26.89 17.75 -0.07
N GLY A 207 -26.85 17.91 1.26
CA GLY A 207 -27.91 17.44 2.17
C GLY A 207 -28.02 15.92 2.24
N LYS A 208 -26.90 15.21 2.15
CA LYS A 208 -26.83 13.74 2.16
C LYS A 208 -27.13 13.16 3.53
N ALA A 209 -27.51 11.88 3.57
CA ALA A 209 -27.52 11.11 4.80
C ALA A 209 -26.13 11.11 5.45
N VAL A 210 -26.08 11.00 6.77
CA VAL A 210 -24.83 11.05 7.55
C VAL A 210 -24.52 9.65 8.06
N LEU A 211 -23.29 9.18 7.90
CA LEU A 211 -22.84 7.90 8.47
C LEU A 211 -23.01 7.90 10.00
N ASP A 212 -23.40 6.77 10.59
CA ASP A 212 -23.40 6.59 12.04
C ASP A 212 -21.97 6.38 12.58
N TYR A 213 -21.16 7.44 12.45
CA TYR A 213 -19.70 7.41 12.62
C TYR A 213 -19.27 6.91 14.00
N ASP A 214 -19.97 7.33 15.05
CA ASP A 214 -19.63 6.95 16.43
C ASP A 214 -19.82 5.46 16.67
N ASN A 215 -20.89 4.86 16.14
CA ASN A 215 -21.11 3.43 16.25
C ASN A 215 -20.17 2.63 15.36
N VAL A 216 -19.93 3.08 14.11
CA VAL A 216 -19.05 2.39 13.14
C VAL A 216 -17.59 2.44 13.55
N CYS A 217 -17.05 3.64 13.78
CA CYS A 217 -15.63 3.85 14.04
C CYS A 217 -15.26 3.55 15.50
N GLN A 218 -16.19 3.78 16.44
CA GLN A 218 -15.97 3.70 17.89
C GLN A 218 -14.74 4.50 18.36
N PRO A 219 -14.69 5.84 18.15
CA PRO A 219 -13.48 6.64 18.38
C PRO A 219 -12.92 6.51 19.80
N SER A 220 -13.79 6.37 20.81
CA SER A 220 -13.41 6.12 22.21
C SER A 220 -12.52 4.89 22.39
N ASN A 221 -12.77 3.82 21.62
CA ASN A 221 -12.02 2.57 21.71
C ASN A 221 -10.64 2.75 21.04
N VAL A 222 -10.57 3.48 19.92
CA VAL A 222 -9.30 3.85 19.27
C VAL A 222 -8.41 4.68 20.20
N TYR A 223 -8.97 5.66 20.93
CA TYR A 223 -8.19 6.49 21.85
C TYR A 223 -7.71 5.76 23.11
N ALA A 224 -8.35 4.65 23.49
CA ALA A 224 -7.90 3.80 24.58
C ALA A 224 -6.58 3.08 24.23
N LEU A 225 -6.32 2.81 22.94
CA LEU A 225 -5.13 2.11 22.43
C LEU A 225 -3.93 3.04 22.17
N LYS A 226 -3.78 4.09 22.97
CA LYS A 226 -2.59 4.94 22.94
C LYS A 226 -1.42 4.25 23.66
N SER A 227 -0.25 4.15 23.03
CA SER A 227 0.97 3.79 23.76
C SER A 227 1.21 4.85 24.84
N SER A 228 1.21 4.43 26.11
CA SER A 228 1.50 5.30 27.26
C SER A 228 2.70 4.82 28.07
N ALA A 229 3.53 3.94 27.49
CA ALA A 229 4.52 3.18 28.24
C ALA A 229 5.65 4.04 28.82
N HIS A 230 6.07 5.11 28.14
CA HIS A 230 7.27 5.87 28.51
C HIS A 230 7.08 7.38 28.74
N GLY A 231 5.88 7.92 28.52
CA GLY A 231 5.62 9.37 28.59
C GLY A 231 6.40 10.21 27.56
N ASN A 232 7.08 9.54 26.62
CA ASN A 232 7.87 10.14 25.56
C ASN A 232 6.96 10.52 24.38
N ALA A 233 7.07 11.75 23.88
CA ALA A 233 6.30 12.21 22.73
C ALA A 233 6.60 11.35 21.48
N GLU A 234 7.86 10.95 21.28
CA GLU A 234 8.25 10.12 20.13
C GLU A 234 7.73 8.68 20.21
N ASP A 235 7.46 8.15 21.40
CA ASP A 235 6.77 6.85 21.56
C ASP A 235 5.34 6.95 21.02
N THR A 236 4.66 8.06 21.29
CA THR A 236 3.31 8.34 20.73
C THR A 236 3.37 8.55 19.23
N THR A 237 4.36 9.29 18.72
CA THR A 237 4.60 9.50 17.27
C THR A 237 4.80 8.16 16.54
N LEU A 238 5.74 7.34 17.02
CA LEU A 238 6.14 6.09 16.38
C LEU A 238 5.01 5.05 16.39
N SER A 239 4.38 4.83 17.55
CA SER A 239 3.26 3.90 17.68
C SER A 239 2.07 4.35 16.82
N THR A 240 1.69 5.63 16.84
CA THR A 240 0.52 6.12 16.07
C THR A 240 0.74 6.03 14.56
N ALA A 241 1.94 6.32 14.06
CA ALA A 241 2.26 6.14 12.63
C ALA A 241 2.14 4.65 12.20
N HIS A 242 2.63 3.72 13.02
CA HIS A 242 2.52 2.29 12.74
C HIS A 242 1.08 1.77 12.91
N GLN A 243 0.28 2.30 13.84
CA GLN A 243 -1.14 1.95 13.96
C GLN A 243 -1.95 2.35 12.71
N ILE A 244 -1.67 3.54 12.14
CA ILE A 244 -2.25 3.96 10.85
C ILE A 244 -1.82 2.99 9.74
N MET A 245 -0.54 2.63 9.68
CA MET A 245 0.00 1.69 8.70
C MET A 245 -0.69 0.30 8.80
N GLU A 246 -0.84 -0.27 9.99
CA GLU A 246 -1.49 -1.56 10.22
C GLU A 246 -2.98 -1.55 9.86
N ALA A 247 -3.70 -0.46 10.17
CA ALA A 247 -5.11 -0.31 9.80
C ALA A 247 -5.29 -0.33 8.26
N TRP A 248 -4.43 0.37 7.53
CA TRP A 248 -4.47 0.39 6.07
C TRP A 248 -3.91 -0.90 5.43
N LEU A 249 -3.00 -1.61 6.08
CA LEU A 249 -2.59 -2.96 5.68
C LEU A 249 -3.76 -3.94 5.75
N HIS A 250 -4.60 -3.89 6.80
CA HIS A 250 -5.80 -4.73 6.90
C HIS A 250 -6.85 -4.40 5.83
N VAL A 251 -6.99 -3.13 5.44
CA VAL A 251 -7.81 -2.72 4.29
C VAL A 251 -7.26 -3.30 2.98
N ALA A 252 -5.94 -3.21 2.76
CA ALA A 252 -5.28 -3.74 1.56
C ALA A 252 -5.42 -5.27 1.46
N ASP A 253 -5.23 -5.99 2.57
CA ASP A 253 -5.43 -7.44 2.68
C ASP A 253 -6.84 -7.86 2.22
N THR A 254 -7.86 -7.19 2.76
CA THR A 254 -9.27 -7.43 2.40
C THR A 254 -9.56 -7.10 0.93
N LEU A 255 -8.94 -6.05 0.37
CA LEU A 255 -9.06 -5.71 -1.06
C LEU A 255 -8.36 -6.75 -1.96
N VAL A 256 -7.21 -7.30 -1.56
CA VAL A 256 -6.54 -8.37 -2.32
C VAL A 256 -7.44 -9.62 -2.36
N GLY A 257 -8.10 -9.97 -1.25
CA GLY A 257 -9.16 -10.99 -1.25
C GLY A 257 -10.27 -10.72 -2.28
N ARG A 258 -10.82 -9.51 -2.31
CA ARG A 258 -11.84 -9.10 -3.30
C ARG A 258 -11.36 -9.11 -4.74
N ILE A 259 -10.07 -8.83 -5.00
CA ILE A 259 -9.48 -8.96 -6.35
C ILE A 259 -9.49 -10.43 -6.79
N HIS A 260 -9.13 -11.37 -5.91
CA HIS A 260 -9.22 -12.80 -6.19
C HIS A 260 -10.66 -13.24 -6.49
N GLU A 261 -11.65 -12.78 -5.71
CA GLU A 261 -13.08 -13.07 -5.92
C GLU A 261 -13.62 -12.47 -7.23
N SER A 262 -13.28 -11.21 -7.53
CA SER A 262 -13.72 -10.52 -8.74
C SER A 262 -13.17 -11.18 -10.00
N VAL A 263 -11.87 -11.53 -10.01
CA VAL A 263 -11.27 -12.35 -11.09
C VAL A 263 -11.86 -13.75 -11.13
N ALA A 264 -12.27 -14.32 -9.99
CA ALA A 264 -12.94 -15.61 -9.98
C ALA A 264 -14.30 -15.59 -10.68
N CYS A 265 -15.05 -14.49 -10.54
CA CYS A 265 -16.33 -14.23 -11.18
C CYS A 265 -16.21 -13.71 -12.63
N GLY A 266 -15.01 -13.38 -13.09
CA GLY A 266 -14.75 -12.82 -14.43
C GLY A 266 -14.94 -11.30 -14.55
N ASP A 267 -15.16 -10.59 -13.44
CA ASP A 267 -15.25 -9.12 -13.43
C ASP A 267 -13.85 -8.48 -13.33
N ALA A 268 -13.20 -8.36 -14.49
CA ALA A 268 -11.91 -7.68 -14.59
C ALA A 268 -12.00 -6.18 -14.25
N SER A 269 -13.16 -5.55 -14.40
CA SER A 269 -13.36 -4.13 -14.12
C SER A 269 -13.42 -3.84 -12.62
N ALA A 270 -14.17 -4.63 -11.85
CA ALA A 270 -14.15 -4.58 -10.38
C ALA A 270 -12.76 -4.90 -9.82
N ALA A 271 -12.13 -5.99 -10.30
CA ALA A 271 -10.77 -6.34 -9.92
C ALA A 271 -9.77 -5.20 -10.20
N ALA A 272 -9.91 -4.48 -11.33
CA ALA A 272 -9.06 -3.34 -11.65
C ALA A 272 -9.27 -2.16 -10.70
N ARG A 273 -10.53 -1.84 -10.33
CA ARG A 273 -10.84 -0.77 -9.36
C ARG A 273 -10.24 -1.06 -7.98
N ASP A 274 -10.41 -2.28 -7.48
CA ASP A 274 -9.83 -2.70 -6.21
C ASP A 274 -8.29 -2.71 -6.27
N SER A 275 -7.70 -3.16 -7.40
CA SER A 275 -6.25 -3.12 -7.62
C SER A 275 -5.67 -1.69 -7.60
N TRP A 276 -6.35 -0.73 -8.24
CA TRP A 276 -5.95 0.70 -8.17
C TRP A 276 -6.12 1.29 -6.78
N THR A 277 -7.02 0.72 -5.95
CA THR A 277 -7.19 1.13 -4.55
C THR A 277 -6.05 0.58 -3.69
N VAL A 278 -5.63 -0.68 -3.89
CA VAL A 278 -4.43 -1.27 -3.25
C VAL A 278 -3.17 -0.47 -3.60
N GLU A 279 -2.99 -0.05 -4.86
CA GLU A 279 -1.88 0.83 -5.28
C GLU A 279 -1.86 2.16 -4.50
N ARG A 280 -3.02 2.82 -4.37
CA ARG A 280 -3.15 4.06 -3.59
C ARG A 280 -2.85 3.85 -2.11
N ILE A 281 -3.27 2.71 -1.54
CA ILE A 281 -2.93 2.37 -0.16
C ILE A 281 -1.42 2.22 0.00
N TRP A 282 -0.70 1.53 -0.88
CA TRP A 282 0.77 1.44 -0.81
C TRP A 282 1.48 2.80 -0.84
N ARG A 283 0.95 3.77 -1.59
CA ARG A 283 1.42 5.17 -1.52
C ARG A 283 1.12 5.80 -0.16
N LEU A 284 -0.09 5.64 0.36
CA LEU A 284 -0.45 6.12 1.69
C LEU A 284 0.42 5.53 2.83
N LEU A 285 0.73 4.23 2.78
CA LEU A 285 1.65 3.57 3.73
C LEU A 285 3.06 4.18 3.66
N THR A 286 3.48 4.63 2.47
CA THR A 286 4.74 5.33 2.26
C THR A 286 4.71 6.71 2.93
N ASP A 287 3.63 7.48 2.72
CA ASP A 287 3.44 8.79 3.32
C ASP A 287 3.34 8.73 4.85
N ALA A 288 2.66 7.72 5.40
CA ALA A 288 2.55 7.47 6.84
C ALA A 288 3.91 7.23 7.50
N ASN A 289 4.79 6.45 6.87
CA ASN A 289 6.16 6.25 7.34
C ASN A 289 7.03 7.51 7.14
N ASN A 290 6.82 8.26 6.06
CA ASN A 290 7.56 9.50 5.78
C ASN A 290 7.25 10.65 6.74
N LEU A 291 6.24 10.52 7.61
CA LEU A 291 6.09 11.38 8.80
C LEU A 291 7.28 11.24 9.77
N LEU A 292 7.83 10.02 9.91
CA LEU A 292 8.90 9.72 10.85
C LEU A 292 10.24 10.39 10.47
N LEU A 293 10.36 10.93 9.24
CA LEU A 293 11.45 11.82 8.83
C LEU A 293 11.49 13.16 9.60
N LEU A 294 10.40 13.53 10.29
CA LEU A 294 10.28 14.76 11.06
C LEU A 294 10.51 14.55 12.58
N MET A 295 10.83 13.31 13.00
CA MET A 295 11.26 13.02 14.37
C MET A 295 12.65 13.62 14.59
N ASP A 296 12.91 14.14 15.80
CA ASP A 296 14.27 14.54 16.15
C ASP A 296 15.18 13.29 16.30
N PRO A 297 16.37 13.26 15.67
CA PRO A 297 17.24 12.08 15.73
C PRO A 297 17.75 11.73 17.13
N ASP A 298 18.01 12.70 18.02
CA ASP A 298 18.48 12.44 19.38
C ASP A 298 17.32 11.88 20.23
N ASP A 299 16.13 12.48 20.15
CA ASP A 299 14.93 11.94 20.82
C ASP A 299 14.56 10.53 20.31
N PHE A 300 14.68 10.27 19.01
CA PHE A 300 14.47 8.93 18.46
C PHE A 300 15.53 7.93 18.94
N LEU A 301 16.81 8.30 18.98
CA LEU A 301 17.87 7.39 19.43
C LEU A 301 17.74 7.09 20.94
N ARG A 302 17.27 8.04 21.75
CA ARG A 302 16.87 7.78 23.15
C ARG A 302 15.68 6.83 23.23
N LEU A 303 14.64 7.03 22.42
CA LEU A 303 13.50 6.10 22.34
C LEU A 303 13.95 4.69 21.92
N LYS A 304 14.84 4.56 20.94
CA LYS A 304 15.42 3.28 20.52
C LYS A 304 16.08 2.54 21.69
N GLN A 305 16.84 3.25 22.52
CA GLN A 305 17.43 2.67 23.74
C GLN A 305 16.36 2.27 24.78
N GLN A 306 15.32 3.09 24.97
CA GLN A 306 14.19 2.79 25.85
C GLN A 306 13.43 1.52 25.40
N LEU A 307 13.10 1.40 24.11
CA LEU A 307 12.38 0.24 23.57
C LEU A 307 13.17 -1.06 23.77
N VAL A 308 14.48 -1.05 23.48
CA VAL A 308 15.38 -2.21 23.68
C VAL A 308 15.52 -2.60 25.17
N THR A 309 15.50 -1.63 26.09
CA THR A 309 15.69 -1.87 27.54
C THR A 309 14.38 -2.11 28.31
N SER A 310 13.24 -1.73 27.73
CA SER A 310 11.91 -1.94 28.29
C SER A 310 11.51 -3.43 28.31
N ALA A 311 10.48 -3.75 29.10
CA ALA A 311 9.90 -5.10 29.14
C ALA A 311 9.30 -5.58 27.80
N SER A 312 9.17 -4.71 26.79
CA SER A 312 8.79 -5.12 25.42
C SER A 312 9.92 -5.85 24.68
N GLY A 313 11.19 -5.68 25.11
CA GLY A 313 12.36 -6.31 24.51
C GLY A 313 12.60 -5.96 23.04
N LEU A 314 11.90 -4.95 22.51
CA LEU A 314 11.79 -4.70 21.07
C LEU A 314 13.15 -4.32 20.48
N PRO A 315 13.77 -5.15 19.61
CA PRO A 315 15.14 -4.91 19.20
C PRO A 315 15.27 -3.73 18.24
N ALA A 316 16.46 -3.15 18.25
CA ALA A 316 16.86 -2.04 17.40
C ALA A 316 16.57 -2.27 15.90
N GLY A 317 16.40 -1.17 15.16
CA GLY A 317 16.45 -1.16 13.70
C GLY A 317 15.09 -0.99 13.03
N ALA A 318 14.86 -1.73 11.96
CA ALA A 318 13.75 -1.59 11.03
C ALA A 318 12.40 -2.08 11.61
N TYR A 319 11.76 -1.26 12.45
CA TYR A 319 10.52 -1.58 13.15
C TYR A 319 9.37 -2.08 12.24
N CYS A 320 9.12 -1.47 11.08
CA CYS A 320 7.98 -1.87 10.24
C CYS A 320 8.13 -3.28 9.65
N LEU A 321 9.37 -3.76 9.47
CA LEU A 321 9.64 -5.12 8.94
C LEU A 321 9.24 -6.24 9.91
N ARG A 322 8.93 -5.89 11.17
CA ARG A 322 8.41 -6.81 12.18
C ARG A 322 6.90 -6.99 12.08
N SER A 323 6.21 -6.17 11.27
CA SER A 323 4.81 -6.40 10.93
C SER A 323 4.63 -7.68 10.12
N ARG A 324 3.81 -8.60 10.64
CA ARG A 324 3.35 -9.77 9.87
C ARG A 324 2.36 -9.36 8.77
N GLY A 325 1.53 -8.34 9.02
CA GLY A 325 0.61 -7.78 8.04
C GLY A 325 1.33 -7.25 6.80
N LEU A 326 2.41 -6.46 7.01
CA LEU A 326 3.23 -5.96 5.91
C LEU A 326 3.83 -7.08 5.06
N LYS A 327 4.42 -8.10 5.69
CA LYS A 327 4.98 -9.26 4.97
C LYS A 327 3.91 -10.02 4.19
N HIS A 328 2.74 -10.23 4.78
CA HIS A 328 1.61 -10.92 4.17
C HIS A 328 1.08 -10.15 2.96
N VAL A 329 0.68 -8.89 3.11
CA VAL A 329 0.14 -8.08 2.01
C VAL A 329 1.18 -7.90 0.89
N THR A 330 2.47 -7.73 1.21
CA THR A 330 3.54 -7.75 0.20
C THR A 330 3.59 -9.06 -0.58
N LYS A 331 3.51 -10.21 0.10
CA LYS A 331 3.50 -11.52 -0.54
C LYS A 331 2.27 -11.69 -1.42
N ASP A 332 1.09 -11.36 -0.91
CA ASP A 332 -0.18 -11.54 -1.63
C ASP A 332 -0.24 -10.62 -2.87
N CYS A 333 0.32 -9.41 -2.78
CA CYS A 333 0.55 -8.54 -3.95
C CYS A 333 1.49 -9.16 -4.99
N LYS A 334 2.52 -9.94 -4.60
CA LYS A 334 3.37 -10.72 -5.53
C LYS A 334 2.59 -11.89 -6.12
N ASP A 335 1.77 -12.55 -5.32
CA ASP A 335 1.03 -13.76 -5.69
C ASP A 335 -0.22 -13.47 -6.55
N LEU A 336 -0.65 -12.21 -6.68
CA LEU A 336 -1.57 -11.75 -7.74
C LEU A 336 -1.13 -12.18 -9.15
N ARG A 337 0.18 -12.43 -9.39
CA ARG A 337 0.68 -13.00 -10.66
C ARG A 337 0.00 -14.31 -11.06
N HIS A 338 -0.46 -15.08 -10.08
CA HIS A 338 -1.17 -16.35 -10.30
C HIS A 338 -2.56 -16.15 -10.92
N LEU A 339 -3.10 -14.92 -10.88
CA LEU A 339 -4.34 -14.55 -11.57
C LEU A 339 -4.11 -14.21 -13.06
N VAL A 340 -2.90 -13.82 -13.48
CA VAL A 340 -2.63 -13.36 -14.85
C VAL A 340 -3.03 -14.39 -15.93
N PRO A 341 -2.70 -15.70 -15.84
CA PRO A 341 -3.15 -16.68 -16.83
C PRO A 341 -4.68 -16.75 -16.95
N LYS A 342 -5.39 -16.68 -15.81
CA LYS A 342 -6.86 -16.70 -15.76
C LYS A 342 -7.48 -15.42 -16.36
N VAL A 343 -6.95 -14.25 -16.00
CA VAL A 343 -7.36 -12.92 -16.53
C VAL A 343 -7.18 -12.84 -18.06
N VAL A 344 -6.13 -13.48 -18.57
CA VAL A 344 -5.79 -13.52 -20.00
C VAL A 344 -6.53 -14.63 -20.76
N GLY A 345 -7.18 -15.57 -20.05
CA GLY A 345 -7.91 -16.69 -20.64
C GLY A 345 -7.03 -17.81 -21.20
N VAL A 346 -5.81 -17.99 -20.65
CA VAL A 346 -4.80 -18.92 -21.18
C VAL A 346 -4.23 -19.81 -20.08
N GLU A 347 -4.25 -21.13 -20.30
CA GLU A 347 -3.54 -22.09 -19.45
C GLU A 347 -2.02 -22.00 -19.68
N ALA A 348 -1.31 -21.30 -18.80
CA ALA A 348 0.14 -21.11 -18.86
C ALA A 348 0.76 -20.94 -17.46
N ASP A 349 2.07 -21.09 -17.36
CA ASP A 349 2.81 -20.87 -16.10
C ASP A 349 2.74 -19.38 -15.69
N PRO A 350 2.22 -19.05 -14.49
CA PRO A 350 2.20 -17.68 -13.97
C PRO A 350 3.59 -17.08 -13.70
N LYS A 351 4.67 -17.88 -13.71
CA LYS A 351 6.06 -17.38 -13.67
C LYS A 351 6.51 -16.71 -14.97
N GLY A 352 5.68 -16.74 -16.01
CA GLY A 352 5.94 -16.10 -17.30
C GLY A 352 6.63 -17.03 -18.29
N GLY A 353 6.07 -17.10 -19.49
CA GLY A 353 6.62 -17.83 -20.63
C GLY A 353 6.01 -17.32 -21.94
N PRO A 354 6.57 -17.69 -23.10
CA PRO A 354 6.24 -17.07 -24.39
C PRO A 354 4.74 -17.03 -24.70
N ARG A 355 4.03 -18.16 -24.51
CA ARG A 355 2.57 -18.25 -24.73
C ARG A 355 1.75 -17.25 -23.90
N LEU A 356 2.12 -17.01 -22.64
CA LEU A 356 1.40 -16.06 -21.78
C LEU A 356 1.73 -14.61 -22.18
N GLN A 357 2.99 -14.37 -22.56
CA GLN A 357 3.49 -13.08 -23.02
C GLN A 357 2.85 -12.67 -24.36
N GLU A 358 2.75 -13.60 -25.32
CA GLU A 358 2.05 -13.42 -26.60
C GLU A 358 0.57 -13.10 -26.42
N ALA A 359 -0.10 -13.76 -25.46
CA ALA A 359 -1.50 -13.50 -25.16
C ALA A 359 -1.72 -12.12 -24.50
N VAL A 360 -0.86 -11.72 -23.56
CA VAL A 360 -0.89 -10.36 -22.99
C VAL A 360 -0.57 -9.30 -24.05
N MET A 361 0.40 -9.55 -24.93
CA MET A 361 0.72 -8.67 -26.06
C MET A 361 -0.47 -8.55 -27.03
N SER A 362 -1.17 -9.65 -27.29
CA SER A 362 -2.38 -9.67 -28.13
C SER A 362 -3.50 -8.82 -27.53
N ILE A 363 -3.73 -8.91 -26.22
CA ILE A 363 -4.68 -8.05 -25.49
C ILE A 363 -4.28 -6.57 -25.64
N PHE A 364 -3.01 -6.25 -25.36
CA PHE A 364 -2.49 -4.88 -25.50
C PHE A 364 -2.47 -4.36 -26.95
N HIS A 365 -2.53 -5.21 -27.98
CA HIS A 365 -2.67 -4.76 -29.37
C HIS A 365 -4.13 -4.64 -29.84
N LEU A 366 -5.00 -5.55 -29.40
CA LEU A 366 -6.36 -5.70 -29.92
C LEU A 366 -7.42 -4.92 -29.14
N HIS A 367 -7.13 -4.47 -27.92
CA HIS A 367 -8.05 -3.64 -27.14
C HIS A 367 -8.57 -2.43 -27.95
N GLY A 368 -9.87 -2.16 -27.83
CA GLY A 368 -10.53 -1.07 -28.58
C GLY A 368 -10.83 -1.35 -30.05
N ARG A 369 -10.39 -2.47 -30.63
CA ARG A 369 -10.87 -2.91 -31.95
C ARG A 369 -12.21 -3.64 -31.80
N GLY A 370 -13.22 -3.18 -32.53
CA GLY A 370 -14.55 -3.80 -32.53
C GLY A 370 -14.51 -5.26 -33.01
N GLY A 371 -15.26 -6.13 -32.32
CA GLY A 371 -15.31 -7.57 -32.62
C GLY A 371 -14.25 -8.42 -31.89
N THR A 372 -13.51 -7.85 -30.94
CA THR A 372 -12.55 -8.61 -30.10
C THR A 372 -13.21 -9.13 -28.81
N PRO A 373 -12.75 -10.28 -28.27
CA PRO A 373 -13.34 -10.90 -27.06
C PRO A 373 -12.81 -10.29 -25.74
N TYR A 374 -11.96 -9.27 -25.80
CA TYR A 374 -11.24 -8.73 -24.64
C TYR A 374 -11.89 -7.44 -24.14
N ASP A 375 -12.33 -7.45 -22.88
CA ASP A 375 -12.82 -6.26 -22.19
C ASP A 375 -11.67 -5.27 -21.89
N PHE A 376 -12.01 -3.97 -21.88
CA PHE A 376 -11.10 -2.91 -21.43
C PHE A 376 -10.69 -3.11 -19.97
N GLY A 377 -11.57 -3.69 -19.13
CA GLY A 377 -11.26 -4.08 -17.76
C GLY A 377 -10.02 -4.98 -17.65
N THR A 378 -9.82 -5.91 -18.60
CA THR A 378 -8.64 -6.77 -18.64
C THR A 378 -7.34 -5.99 -18.82
N VAL A 379 -7.32 -4.98 -19.70
CA VAL A 379 -6.14 -4.10 -19.88
C VAL A 379 -5.87 -3.29 -18.60
N HIS A 380 -6.93 -2.72 -18.01
CA HIS A 380 -6.81 -1.91 -16.79
C HIS A 380 -6.34 -2.74 -15.59
N LEU A 381 -6.76 -4.00 -15.47
CA LEU A 381 -6.32 -4.92 -14.42
C LEU A 381 -4.83 -5.27 -14.54
N LEU A 382 -4.37 -5.62 -15.75
CA LEU A 382 -2.96 -5.92 -16.00
C LEU A 382 -2.05 -4.71 -15.76
N GLN A 383 -2.53 -3.50 -16.07
CA GLN A 383 -1.84 -2.24 -15.74
C GLN A 383 -1.82 -1.98 -14.22
N ALA A 384 -2.95 -2.19 -13.53
CA ALA A 384 -3.06 -1.99 -12.08
C ALA A 384 -2.14 -2.94 -11.29
N PHE A 385 -2.00 -4.20 -11.71
CA PHE A 385 -1.05 -5.16 -11.14
C PHE A 385 0.40 -4.63 -11.18
N GLN A 386 0.85 -4.12 -12.33
CA GLN A 386 2.19 -3.52 -12.44
C GLN A 386 2.33 -2.21 -11.63
N ALA A 387 1.23 -1.48 -11.45
CA ALA A 387 1.21 -0.29 -10.60
C ALA A 387 1.34 -0.65 -9.10
N ILE A 388 0.69 -1.73 -8.64
CA ILE A 388 0.89 -2.31 -7.30
C ILE A 388 2.35 -2.70 -7.11
N GLU A 389 2.96 -3.46 -8.02
CA GLU A 389 4.39 -3.83 -7.93
C GLU A 389 5.28 -2.59 -7.77
N ALA A 390 5.04 -1.55 -8.57
CA ALA A 390 5.81 -0.31 -8.51
C ALA A 390 5.58 0.46 -7.19
N ALA A 391 4.37 0.43 -6.63
CA ALA A 391 4.08 1.07 -5.34
C ALA A 391 4.70 0.30 -4.16
N VAL A 392 4.64 -1.04 -4.16
CA VAL A 392 5.33 -1.91 -3.20
C VAL A 392 6.83 -1.62 -3.22
N LYS A 393 7.48 -1.68 -4.40
CA LYS A 393 8.93 -1.43 -4.52
C LYS A 393 9.32 -0.01 -4.07
N ARG A 394 8.47 1.00 -4.30
CA ARG A 394 8.68 2.38 -3.77
C ARG A 394 8.56 2.48 -2.25
N PHE A 395 7.59 1.79 -1.64
CA PHE A 395 7.41 1.78 -0.19
C PHE A 395 8.69 1.31 0.51
N TYR A 396 9.22 0.15 0.13
CA TYR A 396 10.42 -0.41 0.73
C TYR A 396 11.66 0.48 0.47
N PHE A 397 11.69 1.23 -0.64
CA PHE A 397 12.78 2.16 -0.94
C PHE A 397 12.73 3.38 -0.03
N SER A 398 11.55 3.99 0.10
CA SER A 398 11.33 5.11 1.02
C SER A 398 11.63 4.70 2.46
N TYR A 399 11.24 3.48 2.86
CA TYR A 399 11.52 2.96 4.19
C TYR A 399 13.03 2.73 4.44
N GLN A 400 13.77 2.21 3.45
CA GLN A 400 15.23 2.15 3.52
C GLN A 400 15.86 3.53 3.71
N GLN A 401 15.41 4.55 2.98
CA GLN A 401 15.92 5.92 3.15
C GLN A 401 15.54 6.51 4.51
N LEU A 402 14.31 6.27 5.00
CA LEU A 402 13.87 6.66 6.33
C LEU A 402 14.80 6.09 7.42
N VAL A 403 15.11 4.80 7.38
CA VAL A 403 16.03 4.16 8.33
C VAL A 403 17.42 4.80 8.26
N VAL A 404 17.94 5.10 7.06
CA VAL A 404 19.24 5.77 6.90
C VAL A 404 19.23 7.21 7.44
N VAL A 405 18.14 7.96 7.26
CA VAL A 405 18.02 9.35 7.75
C VAL A 405 17.89 9.39 9.28
N VAL A 406 17.09 8.50 9.87
CA VAL A 406 16.74 8.54 11.30
C VAL A 406 17.76 7.81 12.18
N MET A 407 18.38 6.72 11.69
CA MET A 407 19.36 5.93 12.46
C MET A 407 20.79 5.99 11.91
N GLY A 408 21.01 6.58 10.73
CA GLY A 408 22.31 6.61 10.08
C GLY A 408 22.61 5.36 9.25
N SER A 409 23.54 5.52 8.30
CA SER A 409 23.88 4.48 7.31
C SER A 409 24.64 3.27 7.87
N VAL A 410 25.27 3.41 9.04
CA VAL A 410 25.97 2.30 9.73
C VAL A 410 24.97 1.35 10.37
N GLU A 411 23.97 1.88 11.07
CA GLU A 411 22.88 1.12 11.68
C GLU A 411 22.06 0.37 10.63
N MET A 412 21.80 1.00 9.48
CA MET A 412 21.13 0.35 8.34
C MET A 412 21.89 -0.88 7.84
N LYS A 413 23.22 -0.79 7.72
CA LYS A 413 24.08 -1.90 7.26
C LYS A 413 24.26 -3.01 8.29
N GLY A 414 24.00 -2.74 9.57
CA GLY A 414 24.23 -3.68 10.66
C GLY A 414 25.72 -3.90 10.97
N SER A 415 25.99 -4.51 12.13
CA SER A 415 27.35 -4.79 12.62
C SER A 415 27.60 -6.30 12.72
N SER A 416 27.10 -7.10 11.79
CA SER A 416 27.11 -8.57 11.94
C SER A 416 27.16 -9.33 10.61
N TYR A 417 27.88 -10.46 10.64
CA TYR A 417 27.98 -11.48 9.59
C TYR A 417 26.69 -12.32 9.43
N ARG A 418 25.52 -11.69 9.55
CA ARG A 418 24.20 -12.26 9.27
C ARG A 418 23.39 -11.14 8.63
N GLY A 419 22.87 -11.39 7.42
CA GLY A 419 22.33 -10.35 6.53
C GLY A 419 21.44 -9.34 7.24
N GLY A 420 21.79 -8.05 7.14
CA GLY A 420 21.18 -6.97 7.92
C GLY A 420 19.84 -6.50 7.37
N ALA A 421 19.26 -5.47 8.02
CA ALA A 421 18.09 -4.78 7.48
C ALA A 421 18.36 -4.17 6.09
N ALA A 422 19.60 -3.76 5.81
CA ALA A 422 20.07 -3.42 4.46
C ALA A 422 19.86 -4.53 3.43
N ASP A 423 20.13 -5.79 3.78
CA ASP A 423 20.02 -6.91 2.84
C ASP A 423 18.55 -7.28 2.63
N ALA A 424 17.74 -7.29 3.69
CA ALA A 424 16.29 -7.47 3.60
C ALA A 424 15.61 -6.39 2.75
N LEU A 425 16.01 -5.13 2.89
CA LEU A 425 15.43 -3.99 2.17
C LEU A 425 15.98 -3.82 0.76
N SER A 426 17.20 -4.29 0.47
CA SER A 426 17.77 -4.24 -0.88
C SER A 426 17.34 -5.43 -1.76
N HIS A 427 17.01 -6.58 -1.16
CA HIS A 427 16.55 -7.78 -1.88
C HIS A 427 15.38 -7.48 -2.83
N ILE A 428 14.47 -6.58 -2.45
CA ILE A 428 13.28 -6.27 -3.25
C ILE A 428 13.56 -5.55 -4.58
N TYR A 429 14.77 -5.02 -4.78
CA TYR A 429 15.22 -4.48 -6.08
C TYR A 429 15.97 -5.54 -6.92
N THR A 430 16.54 -6.56 -6.27
CA THR A 430 17.16 -7.70 -6.97
C THR A 430 16.16 -8.79 -7.31
N GLU A 431 14.96 -8.76 -6.71
CA GLU A 431 13.83 -9.59 -7.10
C GLU A 431 13.41 -9.35 -8.57
N PRO A 432 13.10 -10.41 -9.33
CA PRO A 432 12.55 -10.29 -10.68
C PRO A 432 11.19 -9.55 -10.66
N PRO A 433 10.70 -9.09 -11.83
CA PRO A 433 9.35 -8.53 -11.93
C PRO A 433 8.31 -9.49 -11.35
N TYR A 434 7.31 -8.96 -10.63
CA TYR A 434 6.24 -9.78 -10.06
C TYR A 434 5.33 -10.32 -11.18
N PHE A 435 5.17 -9.53 -12.24
CA PHE A 435 4.34 -9.84 -13.41
C PHE A 435 5.18 -9.97 -14.70
N PRO A 436 6.09 -10.96 -14.80
CA PRO A 436 7.12 -11.01 -15.85
C PRO A 436 6.56 -11.17 -17.27
N SER A 437 5.41 -11.82 -17.45
CA SER A 437 4.72 -11.90 -18.74
C SER A 437 4.14 -10.54 -19.19
N VAL A 438 3.65 -9.74 -18.25
CA VAL A 438 3.07 -8.40 -18.51
C VAL A 438 4.17 -7.35 -18.72
N ASP A 439 5.31 -7.54 -18.08
CA ASP A 439 6.52 -6.75 -18.32
C ASP A 439 7.11 -7.07 -19.69
N GLY A 440 7.47 -8.34 -19.92
CA GLY A 440 8.06 -8.80 -21.18
C GLY A 440 7.17 -8.57 -22.41
N ALA A 441 5.84 -8.58 -22.29
CA ALA A 441 4.95 -8.29 -23.41
C ALA A 441 5.17 -6.88 -23.99
N LYS A 442 5.56 -5.91 -23.17
CA LYS A 442 5.79 -4.52 -23.62
C LYS A 442 7.02 -4.38 -24.50
N THR A 443 8.06 -5.17 -24.24
CA THR A 443 9.31 -5.16 -25.02
C THR A 443 9.08 -5.44 -26.50
N PHE A 444 8.12 -6.32 -26.83
CA PHE A 444 7.85 -6.77 -28.20
C PHE A 444 6.63 -6.10 -28.84
N LEU A 445 5.89 -5.25 -28.12
CA LEU A 445 4.73 -4.52 -28.68
C LEU A 445 5.13 -3.67 -29.89
N GLY A 446 6.29 -3.00 -29.86
CA GLY A 446 6.77 -2.18 -30.98
C GLY A 446 7.05 -3.01 -32.24
N ASP A 447 7.71 -4.15 -32.09
CA ASP A 447 7.97 -5.07 -33.21
C ASP A 447 6.67 -5.66 -33.76
N TYR A 448 5.75 -6.05 -32.87
CA TYR A 448 4.43 -6.54 -33.24
C TYR A 448 3.62 -5.50 -34.04
N TRP A 449 3.79 -4.21 -33.76
CA TRP A 449 3.20 -3.15 -34.57
C TRP A 449 3.79 -3.12 -35.99
N HIS A 450 5.10 -3.30 -36.14
CA HIS A 450 5.75 -3.32 -37.46
C HIS A 450 5.28 -4.50 -38.32
N TYR A 451 5.23 -5.72 -37.78
CA TYR A 451 4.77 -6.88 -38.54
C TYR A 451 3.27 -6.83 -38.87
N SER A 452 2.42 -6.42 -37.91
CA SER A 452 0.95 -6.39 -38.10
C SER A 452 0.46 -5.33 -39.09
N HIS A 453 1.28 -4.32 -39.42
CA HIS A 453 0.96 -3.32 -40.45
C HIS A 453 1.55 -3.66 -41.83
N GLN A 454 2.43 -4.67 -41.93
CA GLN A 454 3.02 -5.09 -43.20
C GLN A 454 2.22 -6.21 -43.89
N ASP A 455 1.56 -7.09 -43.13
CA ASP A 455 0.71 -8.16 -43.66
C ASP A 455 -0.76 -8.07 -43.16
N PRO A 456 -1.67 -7.40 -43.90
CA PRO A 456 -3.11 -7.43 -43.62
C PRO A 456 -3.82 -8.67 -44.21
N VAL A 457 -3.09 -9.68 -44.67
CA VAL A 457 -3.64 -10.84 -45.40
C VAL A 457 -3.24 -12.16 -44.73
N ASN A 458 -4.24 -13.00 -44.44
CA ASN A 458 -4.15 -14.36 -43.87
C ASN A 458 -3.93 -14.50 -42.35
N LEU A 459 -4.96 -14.14 -41.56
CA LEU A 459 -5.28 -14.82 -40.31
C LEU A 459 -6.68 -15.44 -40.37
N HIS A 460 -6.80 -16.56 -41.10
CA HIS A 460 -7.91 -17.50 -40.95
C HIS A 460 -7.50 -18.60 -39.93
N PRO A 461 -8.41 -19.10 -39.09
CA PRO A 461 -8.05 -19.96 -37.97
C PRO A 461 -7.70 -21.38 -38.41
N ILE A 462 -6.47 -21.82 -38.12
CA ILE A 462 -6.07 -23.24 -38.21
C ILE A 462 -6.64 -23.99 -36.99
N CYS A 463 -7.96 -24.19 -36.99
CA CYS A 463 -8.69 -25.04 -36.04
C CYS A 463 -10.00 -25.54 -36.68
N THR A 464 -9.89 -26.43 -37.67
CA THR A 464 -10.99 -27.34 -38.05
C THR A 464 -10.43 -28.76 -38.21
N ALA A 465 -11.20 -29.73 -37.73
CA ALA A 465 -10.77 -31.12 -37.65
C ALA A 465 -10.84 -31.81 -39.02
N ASN A 466 -9.84 -32.64 -39.33
CA ASN A 466 -9.98 -33.69 -40.33
C ASN A 466 -10.49 -34.97 -39.64
N SER A 467 -11.81 -35.09 -39.54
CA SER A 467 -12.50 -36.37 -39.45
C SER A 467 -13.03 -36.74 -40.85
N ASP A 468 -12.94 -38.02 -41.18
CA ASP A 468 -13.57 -38.71 -42.31
C ASP A 468 -13.07 -38.46 -43.75
N ALA A 469 -12.41 -39.47 -44.32
CA ALA A 469 -12.70 -39.98 -45.67
C ALA A 469 -12.19 -41.44 -45.87
N SER A 470 -13.13 -42.37 -46.00
CA SER A 470 -13.12 -43.66 -46.76
C SER A 470 -11.80 -44.12 -47.41
N MET A 471 -11.31 -45.36 -47.21
CA MET A 471 -11.92 -46.65 -47.64
C MET A 471 -12.45 -46.68 -49.09
N THR A 472 -11.55 -47.00 -50.03
CA THR A 472 -11.80 -47.86 -51.22
C THR A 472 -10.54 -48.66 -51.49
#